data_AF-A0A523H2J0-F1
#
_entry.id   AF-A0A523H2J0-F1
#
_cell.length_a   1.000
_cell.length_b   1.000
_cell.length_c   1.000
_cell.angle_alpha   90.00
_cell.angle_beta   90.00
_cell.angle_gamma   90.00
#
_symmetry.space_group_name_H-M   'P 1'
#
loop_
_entity.id
_entity.type
_entity.pdbx_description
1 polymer ?
#
loop_
_entity_poly.entity_id
_entity_poly.type
_entity_poly.pdbx_seq_one_letter_code
_entity_poly.pdbx_strand_id
1 'polypeptide(L)'
;MNKLFLLLLLTSFLSCNDGDIIVTSFNFDETNLQACGGPGGYLFFQINIDNTESLSLRLGTTDELFTSSDTLVSSLDGTSNFVNFRIFDGVVDSNYFCNELPPTVPQVVIEYIANSGSATLITVTERDDADGLTREQEGSGDFDSDGLPNYYDFDDDGDNVPTRLELDTKNADGDNDPLTNPLDTDMDGIPDYLDEDDDGDGVL
;
A
#
# COMPACT_ATOMS: atom_id res chain seq x y z
N MET A 1 13.83 48.39 59.07
CA MET A 1 13.36 47.13 58.47
C MET A 1 12.96 47.43 57.02
N ASN A 2 13.87 47.35 56.04
CA ASN A 2 13.56 47.67 54.63
C ASN A 2 14.62 47.15 53.63
N LYS A 3 15.32 46.05 53.96
CA LYS A 3 16.31 45.44 53.04
C LYS A 3 15.95 44.03 52.59
N LEU A 4 14.81 43.49 53.04
CA LEU A 4 14.36 42.13 52.69
C LEU A 4 13.41 42.10 51.49
N PHE A 5 13.02 43.25 50.95
CA PHE A 5 12.07 43.33 49.83
C PHE A 5 12.76 43.30 48.45
N LEU A 6 14.10 43.43 48.40
CA LEU A 6 14.85 43.44 47.14
C LEU A 6 15.25 42.03 46.66
N LEU A 7 15.19 41.01 47.52
CA LEU A 7 15.58 39.64 47.16
C LEU A 7 14.41 38.82 46.58
N LEU A 8 13.17 39.27 46.73
CA LEU A 8 11.98 38.56 46.25
C LEU A 8 11.56 38.95 44.82
N LEU A 9 12.17 40.00 44.26
CA LEU A 9 11.87 40.47 42.90
C LEU A 9 12.79 39.83 41.83
N LEU A 10 13.77 39.02 42.25
CA LEU A 10 14.75 38.41 41.35
C LEU A 10 14.41 36.96 40.98
N THR A 11 13.38 36.36 41.58
CA THR A 11 12.96 34.98 41.32
C THR A 11 11.82 34.87 40.30
N SER A 12 11.30 35.98 39.79
CA SER A 12 10.20 36.03 38.81
C SER A 12 10.66 36.01 37.35
N PHE A 13 11.95 35.75 37.08
CA PHE A 13 12.50 35.53 35.73
C PHE A 13 12.93 34.07 35.50
N LEU A 14 12.37 33.12 36.25
CA LEU A 14 12.34 31.74 35.77
C LEU A 14 11.43 31.71 34.56
N SER A 15 12.06 31.84 33.39
CA SER A 15 11.48 31.76 32.07
C SER A 15 10.41 30.69 31.99
N CYS A 16 9.17 31.08 31.75
CA CYS A 16 8.29 30.24 30.96
C CYS A 16 8.93 30.16 29.58
N ASN A 17 9.60 29.05 29.29
CA ASN A 17 9.92 28.69 27.92
C ASN A 17 8.56 28.40 27.26
N ASP A 18 8.10 29.30 26.38
CA ASP A 18 6.77 29.31 25.77
C ASP A 18 6.60 28.24 24.68
N GLY A 19 7.30 27.12 24.83
CA GLY A 19 7.26 25.96 23.94
C GLY A 19 7.55 26.34 22.49
N ASP A 20 8.82 26.24 22.08
CA ASP A 20 9.18 26.34 20.66
C ASP A 20 8.18 25.53 19.82
N ILE A 21 7.58 26.19 18.82
CA ILE A 21 6.59 25.56 17.95
C ILE A 21 7.27 24.45 17.16
N ILE A 22 7.05 23.23 17.62
CA ILE A 22 7.56 21.97 17.09
C ILE A 22 6.57 21.44 16.05
N VAL A 23 6.67 21.91 14.80
CA VAL A 23 5.90 21.45 13.63
C VAL A 23 4.37 21.56 13.78
N THR A 24 3.77 22.57 13.12
CA THR A 24 2.32 22.82 13.22
C THR A 24 1.46 21.99 12.27
N SER A 25 2.07 21.34 11.29
CA SER A 25 1.34 20.58 10.26
C SER A 25 2.23 19.50 9.67
N PHE A 26 1.67 18.29 9.57
CA PHE A 26 2.22 17.21 8.75
C PHE A 26 1.48 17.25 7.41
N ASN A 27 2.21 17.44 6.31
CA ASN A 27 1.63 17.40 4.96
C ASN A 27 2.12 16.14 4.23
N PHE A 28 1.30 15.11 4.26
CA PHE A 28 1.50 13.83 3.58
C PHE A 28 0.24 13.45 2.81
N ASP A 29 -0.33 14.42 2.10
CA ASP A 29 -1.61 14.27 1.39
C ASP A 29 -1.53 13.31 0.18
N GLU A 30 -0.36 12.73 -0.11
CA GLU A 30 -0.18 11.76 -1.20
C GLU A 30 -0.47 10.31 -0.75
N THR A 31 -1.19 9.58 -1.60
CA THR A 31 -1.72 8.22 -1.33
C THR A 31 -0.72 7.08 -1.54
N ASN A 32 0.58 7.36 -1.60
CA ASN A 32 1.59 6.33 -1.88
C ASN A 32 2.22 5.80 -0.58
N LEU A 33 1.42 5.09 0.23
CA LEU A 33 1.94 4.40 1.41
C LEU A 33 2.88 3.27 0.97
N GLN A 34 4.15 3.38 1.32
CA GLN A 34 5.16 2.38 1.01
C GLN A 34 5.42 1.49 2.22
N ALA A 35 5.84 0.26 1.99
CA ALA A 35 6.13 -0.69 3.05
C ALA A 35 7.35 -1.57 2.72
N CYS A 36 8.06 -1.96 3.77
CA CYS A 36 9.05 -3.03 3.71
C CYS A 36 9.18 -3.75 5.07
N GLY A 37 9.92 -4.86 5.05
CA GLY A 37 10.00 -5.77 6.18
C GLY A 37 8.96 -6.89 6.09
N GLY A 38 8.70 -7.54 7.21
CA GLY A 38 7.87 -8.74 7.29
C GLY A 38 7.54 -9.12 8.74
N PRO A 39 7.13 -10.37 9.01
CA PRO A 39 6.86 -10.85 10.36
C PRO A 39 8.01 -10.53 11.34
N GLY A 40 7.65 -9.95 12.49
CA GLY A 40 8.56 -9.43 13.50
C GLY A 40 9.01 -7.99 13.23
N GLY A 41 8.87 -7.52 11.99
CA GLY A 41 9.03 -6.11 11.74
C GLY A 41 8.58 -5.52 10.41
N TYR A 42 7.39 -4.95 10.39
CA TYR A 42 6.91 -4.10 9.30
C TYR A 42 7.29 -2.64 9.53
N LEU A 43 7.70 -1.97 8.45
CA LEU A 43 7.92 -0.53 8.35
C LEU A 43 7.03 0.01 7.22
N PHE A 44 6.10 0.87 7.56
CA PHE A 44 5.32 1.65 6.62
C PHE A 44 5.85 3.08 6.61
N PHE A 45 5.89 3.74 5.46
CA PHE A 45 6.35 5.11 5.41
C PHE A 45 5.78 5.88 4.23
N GLN A 46 5.77 7.20 4.39
CA GLN A 46 5.49 8.17 3.35
C GLN A 46 6.58 9.24 3.41
N ILE A 47 6.95 9.73 2.24
CA ILE A 47 7.89 10.82 2.04
C ILE A 47 7.09 12.02 1.54
N ASN A 48 7.39 13.22 2.02
CA ASN A 48 6.70 14.42 1.57
C ASN A 48 7.06 14.76 0.10
N ILE A 49 6.30 15.68 -0.51
CA ILE A 49 6.49 16.05 -1.92
C ILE A 49 7.89 16.59 -2.26
N ASP A 50 8.55 17.23 -1.28
CA ASP A 50 9.91 17.78 -1.43
C ASP A 50 11.01 16.73 -1.18
N ASN A 51 10.64 15.49 -0.84
CA ASN A 51 11.54 14.40 -0.48
C ASN A 51 12.52 14.69 0.67
N THR A 52 12.16 15.59 1.59
CA THR A 52 13.03 15.99 2.72
C THR A 52 12.44 15.69 4.08
N GLU A 53 11.21 15.19 4.14
CA GLU A 53 10.54 14.78 5.37
C GLU A 53 9.89 13.41 5.18
N SER A 54 9.78 12.65 6.26
CA SER A 54 9.08 11.37 6.26
C SER A 54 8.23 11.17 7.49
N LEU A 55 7.09 10.49 7.31
CA LEU A 55 6.31 9.89 8.36
C LEU A 55 6.39 8.38 8.23
N SER A 56 6.73 7.69 9.31
CA SER A 56 6.94 6.23 9.31
C SER A 56 6.20 5.59 10.47
N LEU A 57 5.65 4.40 10.26
CA LEU A 57 5.04 3.54 11.26
C LEU A 57 5.79 2.21 11.29
N ARG A 58 6.35 1.88 12.45
CA ARG A 58 6.94 0.56 12.75
C ARG A 58 5.91 -0.29 13.49
N LEU A 59 5.62 -1.49 13.00
CA LEU A 59 4.78 -2.49 13.69
C LEU A 59 5.56 -3.78 13.97
N GLY A 60 5.82 -4.08 15.23
CA GLY A 60 6.57 -5.25 15.70
C GLY A 60 5.76 -6.56 15.78
N THR A 61 4.68 -6.70 15.00
CA THR A 61 3.87 -7.93 15.00
C THR A 61 4.59 -9.08 14.29
N THR A 62 4.43 -10.31 14.79
CA THR A 62 4.89 -11.56 14.16
C THR A 62 3.88 -12.16 13.19
N ASP A 63 2.68 -11.59 13.11
CA ASP A 63 1.65 -12.05 12.19
C ASP A 63 2.02 -11.66 10.76
N GLU A 64 1.66 -12.52 9.80
CA GLU A 64 1.74 -12.16 8.39
C GLU A 64 0.65 -11.14 8.05
N LEU A 65 1.07 -9.96 7.63
CA LEU A 65 0.17 -8.95 7.08
C LEU A 65 -0.02 -9.20 5.58
N PHE A 66 -1.16 -8.76 5.03
CA PHE A 66 -1.52 -8.84 3.61
C PHE A 66 -1.97 -10.22 3.09
N THR A 67 -2.27 -11.17 3.96
CA THR A 67 -2.81 -12.48 3.54
C THR A 67 -4.32 -12.45 3.23
N SER A 68 -5.02 -11.46 3.77
CA SER A 68 -6.46 -11.26 3.57
C SER A 68 -6.85 -9.82 3.93
N SER A 69 -7.98 -9.35 3.41
CA SER A 69 -8.61 -8.10 3.84
C SER A 69 -8.88 -8.14 5.35
N ASP A 70 -8.33 -7.16 6.09
CA ASP A 70 -8.49 -7.06 7.53
C ASP A 70 -8.22 -5.63 8.03
N THR A 71 -8.67 -5.32 9.25
CA THR A 71 -8.36 -4.08 9.96
C THR A 71 -7.60 -4.40 11.25
N LEU A 72 -6.31 -4.10 11.25
CA LEU A 72 -5.45 -4.26 12.43
C LEU A 72 -5.37 -2.94 13.20
N VAL A 73 -5.76 -2.98 14.48
CA VAL A 73 -5.57 -1.86 15.41
C VAL A 73 -4.41 -2.17 16.34
N SER A 74 -3.36 -1.35 16.29
CA SER A 74 -2.14 -1.50 17.09
C SER A 74 -1.98 -0.33 18.05
N SER A 75 -1.76 -0.62 19.33
CA SER A 75 -1.34 0.39 20.30
C SER A 75 0.13 0.73 20.07
N LEU A 76 0.44 2.03 20.05
CA LEU A 76 1.81 2.53 19.98
C LEU A 76 2.39 2.59 21.40
N ASP A 77 3.60 2.07 21.56
CA ASP A 77 4.33 1.96 22.83
C ASP A 77 5.67 2.72 22.82
N GLY A 78 6.01 3.37 21.71
CA GLY A 78 7.25 4.11 21.53
C GLY A 78 8.50 3.24 21.36
N THR A 79 8.36 1.92 21.28
CA THR A 79 9.48 0.97 21.17
C THR A 79 9.28 -0.08 20.08
N SER A 80 8.31 -0.99 20.24
CA SER A 80 8.02 -2.04 19.26
C SER A 80 7.07 -1.55 18.17
N ASN A 81 6.08 -0.76 18.59
CA ASN A 81 5.09 -0.13 17.75
C ASN A 81 5.18 1.38 17.93
N PHE A 82 5.66 2.09 16.92
CA PHE A 82 5.81 3.53 17.04
C PHE A 82 5.68 4.23 15.70
N VAL A 83 5.20 5.46 15.76
CA VAL A 83 5.25 6.41 14.65
C VAL A 83 6.47 7.29 14.83
N ASN A 84 7.17 7.56 13.74
CA ASN A 84 8.35 8.39 13.69
C ASN A 84 8.22 9.41 12.56
N PHE A 85 8.50 10.68 12.87
CA PHE A 85 8.64 11.75 11.88
C PHE A 85 10.08 12.21 11.82
N ARG A 86 10.61 12.38 10.61
CA ARG A 86 11.99 12.81 10.37
C ARG A 86 12.06 13.94 9.35
N ILE A 87 13.03 14.83 9.55
CA ILE A 87 13.49 15.81 8.56
C ILE A 87 14.94 15.50 8.21
N PHE A 88 15.27 15.53 6.93
CA PHE A 88 16.59 15.20 6.39
C PHE A 88 17.35 16.44 5.90
N ASP A 89 18.68 16.36 5.86
CA ASP A 89 19.54 17.43 5.30
C ASP A 89 19.69 17.37 3.76
N GLY A 90 18.97 16.43 3.13
CA GLY A 90 18.96 16.21 1.70
C GLY A 90 17.77 15.37 1.29
N VAL A 91 17.64 15.11 -0.01
CA VAL A 91 16.54 14.33 -0.56
C VAL A 91 16.68 12.85 -0.21
N VAL A 92 15.58 12.22 0.19
CA VAL A 92 15.45 10.77 0.41
C VAL A 92 14.54 10.14 -0.62
N ASP A 93 14.72 8.84 -0.84
CA ASP A 93 13.81 7.99 -1.60
C ASP A 93 13.47 6.73 -0.79
N SER A 94 12.69 5.83 -1.37
CA SER A 94 12.30 4.57 -0.74
C SER A 94 13.49 3.69 -0.35
N ASN A 95 14.63 3.78 -1.04
CA ASN A 95 15.83 3.02 -0.73
C ASN A 95 16.47 3.47 0.58
N TYR A 96 16.15 4.68 1.07
CA TYR A 96 16.60 5.14 2.38
C TYR A 96 16.04 4.28 3.53
N PHE A 97 14.80 3.83 3.39
CA PHE A 97 14.07 3.10 4.43
C PHE A 97 14.22 1.59 4.28
N CYS A 98 14.22 1.09 3.04
CA CYS A 98 14.20 -0.33 2.73
C CYS A 98 15.59 -0.87 2.37
N ASN A 99 16.58 -0.59 3.23
CA ASN A 99 17.95 -1.07 3.05
C ASN A 99 18.36 -1.97 4.22
N GLU A 100 19.00 -3.10 3.90
CA GLU A 100 19.61 -3.96 4.93
C GLU A 100 20.68 -3.20 5.73
N LEU A 101 21.38 -2.27 5.07
CA LEU A 101 22.36 -1.39 5.69
C LEU A 101 21.81 0.05 5.68
N PRO A 102 21.45 0.61 6.85
CA PRO A 102 20.95 1.97 6.93
C PRO A 102 21.92 2.97 6.29
N PRO A 103 21.48 3.78 5.31
CA PRO A 103 22.35 4.75 4.69
C PRO A 103 22.87 5.78 5.69
N THR A 104 24.10 6.24 5.47
CA THR A 104 24.68 7.34 6.25
C THR A 104 24.45 8.70 5.60
N VAL A 105 23.76 8.78 4.46
CA VAL A 105 23.37 10.04 3.82
C VAL A 105 22.05 9.85 3.08
N PRO A 106 21.17 10.86 3.05
CA PRO A 106 21.21 12.10 3.86
C PRO A 106 21.08 11.84 5.37
N GLN A 107 21.46 12.82 6.17
CA GLN A 107 21.42 12.77 7.63
C GLN A 107 20.06 13.21 8.16
N VAL A 108 19.64 12.62 9.28
CA VAL A 108 18.44 13.06 10.01
C VAL A 108 18.80 14.30 10.83
N VAL A 109 18.14 15.41 10.52
CA VAL A 109 18.28 16.69 11.22
C VAL A 109 17.36 16.77 12.43
N ILE A 110 16.11 16.32 12.25
CA ILE A 110 15.08 16.29 13.30
C ILE A 110 14.45 14.91 13.32
N GLU A 111 14.21 14.41 14.52
CA GLU A 111 13.50 13.16 14.76
C GLU A 111 12.50 13.32 15.91
N TYR A 112 11.25 12.93 15.65
CA TYR A 112 10.22 12.80 16.67
C TYR A 112 9.69 11.37 16.67
N ILE A 113 9.67 10.73 17.85
CA ILE A 113 9.11 9.40 18.05
C ILE A 113 7.89 9.53 18.95
N ALA A 114 6.76 8.99 18.52
CA ALA A 114 5.53 8.97 19.30
C ALA A 114 5.70 8.01 20.50
N ASN A 115 5.53 8.53 21.73
CA ASN A 115 5.63 7.72 22.95
C ASN A 115 4.41 6.82 23.19
N SER A 116 3.25 7.18 22.63
CA SER A 116 2.01 6.43 22.74
C SER A 116 1.01 6.84 21.65
N GLY A 117 -0.08 6.06 21.51
CA GLY A 117 -1.14 6.32 20.54
C GLY A 117 -1.78 5.03 20.02
N SER A 118 -2.48 5.14 18.90
CA SER A 118 -3.05 4.01 18.18
C SER A 118 -2.81 4.19 16.68
N ALA A 119 -2.45 3.12 16.01
CA ALA A 119 -2.41 3.04 14.55
C ALA A 119 -3.47 2.03 14.08
N THR A 120 -4.15 2.36 13.00
CA THR A 120 -5.11 1.48 12.34
C THR A 120 -4.58 1.20 10.94
N LEU A 121 -4.25 -0.06 10.66
CA LEU A 121 -3.87 -0.54 9.35
C LEU A 121 -5.10 -1.22 8.72
N ILE A 122 -5.57 -0.67 7.60
CA ILE A 122 -6.64 -1.25 6.80
C ILE A 122 -5.99 -1.92 5.60
N THR A 123 -6.17 -3.22 5.49
CA THR A 123 -5.72 -4.00 4.34
C THR A 123 -6.93 -4.40 3.53
N VAL A 124 -6.86 -4.18 2.22
CA VAL A 124 -7.83 -4.69 1.24
C VAL A 124 -7.05 -5.56 0.27
N THR A 125 -7.41 -6.83 0.19
CA THR A 125 -6.90 -7.77 -0.80
C THR A 125 -7.96 -8.00 -1.85
N GLU A 126 -7.58 -7.94 -3.11
CA GLU A 126 -8.38 -8.42 -4.22
C GLU A 126 -7.76 -9.74 -4.67
N ARG A 127 -8.62 -10.75 -4.89
CA ARG A 127 -8.21 -11.98 -5.55
C ARG A 127 -8.39 -11.73 -7.06
N ASP A 128 -7.46 -12.27 -7.81
CA ASP A 128 -7.32 -12.17 -9.26
C ASP A 128 -6.71 -13.54 -9.62
N ASP A 129 -7.32 -14.23 -10.58
CA ASP A 129 -6.90 -15.54 -11.07
C ASP A 129 -5.62 -15.43 -11.94
N ALA A 130 -5.24 -14.20 -12.30
CA ALA A 130 -4.04 -13.80 -13.03
C ALA A 130 -4.00 -14.32 -14.47
N ASP A 131 -5.15 -14.33 -15.14
CA ASP A 131 -5.28 -14.55 -16.57
C ASP A 131 -4.83 -13.34 -17.44
N GLY A 132 -4.81 -12.14 -16.87
CA GLY A 132 -4.46 -10.91 -17.56
C GLY A 132 -5.64 -9.96 -17.81
N LEU A 133 -6.84 -10.31 -17.36
CA LEU A 133 -7.99 -9.42 -17.23
C LEU A 133 -8.05 -8.86 -15.82
N THR A 134 -8.62 -7.67 -15.66
CA THR A 134 -8.95 -7.15 -14.33
C THR A 134 -10.38 -7.50 -13.97
N ARG A 135 -10.66 -7.53 -12.68
CA ARG A 135 -12.02 -7.65 -12.16
C ARG A 135 -13.02 -6.67 -12.79
N GLU A 136 -12.61 -5.45 -13.14
CA GLU A 136 -13.48 -4.49 -13.83
C GLU A 136 -13.80 -4.89 -15.27
N GLN A 137 -12.87 -5.57 -15.94
CA GLN A 137 -13.01 -6.08 -17.29
C GLN A 137 -13.95 -7.29 -17.33
N GLU A 138 -13.83 -8.19 -16.37
CA GLU A 138 -14.62 -9.43 -16.29
C GLU A 138 -15.98 -9.22 -15.58
N GLY A 139 -16.02 -8.28 -14.65
CA GLY A 139 -17.20 -7.94 -13.88
C GLY A 139 -17.53 -8.97 -12.80
N SER A 140 -18.76 -9.47 -12.79
CA SER A 140 -19.24 -10.45 -11.81
C SER A 140 -19.96 -11.61 -12.48
N GLY A 141 -19.52 -11.96 -13.69
CA GLY A 141 -19.94 -13.16 -14.41
C GLY A 141 -19.55 -14.44 -13.66
N ASP A 142 -20.13 -15.54 -14.10
CA ASP A 142 -19.89 -16.94 -13.69
C ASP A 142 -20.36 -17.73 -14.92
N PHE A 143 -19.50 -17.80 -15.95
CA PHE A 143 -19.92 -18.16 -17.31
C PHE A 143 -20.23 -19.66 -17.42
N ASP A 144 -19.37 -20.51 -16.86
CA ASP A 144 -19.58 -21.97 -16.75
C ASP A 144 -20.59 -22.39 -15.65
N SER A 145 -20.99 -21.46 -14.78
CA SER A 145 -21.91 -21.68 -13.67
C SER A 145 -21.42 -22.69 -12.61
N ASP A 146 -20.11 -22.84 -12.41
CA ASP A 146 -19.53 -23.70 -11.37
C ASP A 146 -19.60 -23.08 -9.95
N GLY A 147 -19.88 -21.78 -9.88
CA GLY A 147 -20.00 -20.99 -8.65
C GLY A 147 -18.76 -20.17 -8.29
N LEU A 148 -17.72 -20.19 -9.13
CA LEU A 148 -16.61 -19.24 -9.14
C LEU A 148 -16.94 -18.11 -10.11
N PRO A 149 -16.96 -16.86 -9.64
CA PRO A 149 -17.03 -15.74 -10.57
C PRO A 149 -15.77 -15.68 -11.45
N ASN A 150 -15.89 -15.29 -12.72
CA ASN A 150 -14.81 -15.22 -13.71
C ASN A 150 -13.48 -14.65 -13.16
N TYR A 151 -13.53 -13.49 -12.49
CA TYR A 151 -12.34 -12.87 -11.87
C TYR A 151 -11.64 -13.69 -10.76
N TYR A 152 -12.19 -14.85 -10.40
CA TYR A 152 -11.64 -15.87 -9.50
C TYR A 152 -11.49 -17.25 -10.15
N ASP A 153 -11.96 -17.42 -11.38
CA ASP A 153 -11.87 -18.64 -12.18
C ASP A 153 -10.73 -18.53 -13.19
N PHE A 154 -9.98 -19.61 -13.41
CA PHE A 154 -8.86 -19.60 -14.34
C PHE A 154 -9.23 -20.09 -15.75
N ASP A 155 -10.49 -20.52 -15.90
CA ASP A 155 -11.10 -21.24 -17.02
C ASP A 155 -12.59 -20.83 -17.01
N ASP A 156 -12.87 -19.66 -17.57
CA ASP A 156 -14.14 -18.95 -17.37
C ASP A 156 -15.35 -19.71 -17.91
N ASP A 157 -15.19 -20.46 -18.99
CA ASP A 157 -16.23 -21.25 -19.65
C ASP A 157 -16.14 -22.76 -19.35
N GLY A 158 -15.06 -23.24 -18.76
CA GLY A 158 -14.96 -24.60 -18.26
C GLY A 158 -14.68 -25.65 -19.36
N ASP A 159 -14.11 -25.22 -20.49
CA ASP A 159 -13.74 -26.09 -21.62
C ASP A 159 -12.37 -26.81 -21.38
N ASN A 160 -11.68 -26.51 -20.27
CA ASN A 160 -10.34 -26.98 -19.88
C ASN A 160 -9.16 -26.29 -20.57
N VAL A 161 -9.40 -25.19 -21.28
CA VAL A 161 -8.42 -24.25 -21.77
C VAL A 161 -8.40 -23.06 -20.80
N PRO A 162 -7.23 -22.70 -20.22
CA PRO A 162 -7.21 -21.57 -19.32
C PRO A 162 -7.47 -20.25 -20.07
N THR A 163 -8.39 -19.42 -19.56
CA THR A 163 -8.79 -18.08 -20.04
C THR A 163 -7.62 -17.30 -20.67
N ARG A 164 -6.48 -17.24 -19.96
CA ARG A 164 -5.26 -16.53 -20.39
C ARG A 164 -4.73 -16.93 -21.78
N LEU A 165 -5.01 -18.15 -22.22
CA LEU A 165 -4.53 -18.73 -23.48
C LEU A 165 -5.45 -18.42 -24.65
N GLU A 166 -6.65 -17.94 -24.37
CA GLU A 166 -7.71 -17.62 -25.34
C GLU A 166 -7.86 -16.12 -25.55
N LEU A 167 -7.29 -15.30 -24.67
CA LEU A 167 -7.20 -13.86 -24.88
C LEU A 167 -6.41 -13.50 -26.15
N ASP A 168 -6.70 -12.31 -26.73
CA ASP A 168 -5.88 -11.74 -27.81
C ASP A 168 -4.50 -11.28 -27.30
N THR A 169 -3.60 -12.25 -27.15
CA THR A 169 -2.21 -12.01 -26.75
C THR A 169 -1.33 -11.56 -27.92
N LYS A 170 -1.83 -11.62 -29.16
CA LYS A 170 -1.08 -11.18 -30.35
C LYS A 170 -1.17 -9.67 -30.53
N ASN A 171 -2.21 -9.03 -29.99
CA ASN A 171 -2.41 -7.58 -29.99
C ASN A 171 -2.18 -7.00 -31.40
N ALA A 172 -2.92 -7.54 -32.38
CA ALA A 172 -2.68 -7.25 -33.78
C ALA A 172 -2.97 -5.79 -34.16
N ASP A 173 -3.83 -5.11 -33.38
CA ASP A 173 -4.19 -3.70 -33.50
C ASP A 173 -3.30 -2.76 -32.66
N GLY A 174 -2.57 -3.28 -31.68
CA GLY A 174 -1.52 -2.59 -30.94
C GLY A 174 -2.00 -1.75 -29.76
N ASP A 175 -3.22 -1.97 -29.26
CA ASP A 175 -3.77 -1.23 -28.12
C ASP A 175 -3.41 -1.84 -26.75
N ASN A 176 -3.00 -3.12 -26.73
CA ASN A 176 -2.74 -3.92 -25.52
C ASN A 176 -4.00 -4.14 -24.67
N ASP A 177 -5.18 -4.12 -25.28
CA ASP A 177 -6.44 -4.45 -24.64
C ASP A 177 -7.00 -5.72 -25.30
N PRO A 178 -6.96 -6.89 -24.63
CA PRO A 178 -7.47 -8.13 -25.20
C PRO A 178 -8.98 -8.11 -25.48
N LEU A 179 -9.72 -7.09 -25.00
CA LEU A 179 -11.16 -6.97 -25.15
C LEU A 179 -11.64 -6.09 -26.31
N THR A 180 -10.75 -5.33 -26.97
CA THR A 180 -11.17 -4.47 -28.10
C THR A 180 -11.54 -5.30 -29.33
N ASN A 181 -10.79 -6.37 -29.58
CA ASN A 181 -11.02 -7.35 -30.65
C ASN A 181 -10.66 -8.74 -30.10
N PRO A 182 -11.50 -9.31 -29.23
CA PRO A 182 -11.19 -10.59 -28.61
C PRO A 182 -11.07 -11.69 -29.67
N LEU A 183 -10.35 -12.76 -29.32
CA LEU A 183 -10.28 -13.95 -30.16
C LEU A 183 -11.68 -14.58 -30.25
N ASP A 184 -12.04 -15.01 -31.45
CA ASP A 184 -13.33 -15.61 -31.83
C ASP A 184 -13.02 -16.55 -33.00
N THR A 185 -12.70 -17.80 -32.68
CA THR A 185 -12.08 -18.78 -33.58
C THR A 185 -13.07 -19.34 -34.59
N ASP A 186 -14.31 -19.62 -34.19
CA ASP A 186 -15.38 -20.12 -35.05
C ASP A 186 -16.23 -19.00 -35.73
N MET A 187 -16.05 -17.75 -35.30
CA MET A 187 -16.74 -16.55 -35.78
C MET A 187 -18.24 -16.50 -35.46
N ASP A 188 -18.68 -17.10 -34.36
CA ASP A 188 -20.08 -17.05 -33.92
C ASP A 188 -20.43 -15.74 -33.17
N GLY A 189 -19.41 -14.99 -32.75
CA GLY A 189 -19.51 -13.71 -32.05
C GLY A 189 -19.41 -13.79 -30.53
N ILE A 190 -19.16 -14.97 -29.97
CA ILE A 190 -18.75 -15.21 -28.59
C ILE A 190 -17.21 -15.26 -28.55
N PRO A 191 -16.55 -14.55 -27.62
CA PRO A 191 -15.11 -14.69 -27.46
C PRO A 191 -14.69 -16.09 -27.01
N ASP A 192 -13.55 -16.60 -27.51
CA ASP A 192 -13.01 -17.93 -27.18
C ASP A 192 -13.00 -18.20 -25.67
N TYR A 193 -12.56 -17.22 -24.86
CA TYR A 193 -12.48 -17.35 -23.38
C TYR A 193 -13.83 -17.36 -22.65
N LEU A 194 -14.93 -17.29 -23.40
CA LEU A 194 -16.32 -17.38 -22.95
C LEU A 194 -17.09 -18.32 -23.89
N ASP A 195 -16.45 -19.28 -24.54
CA ASP A 195 -17.07 -20.18 -25.51
C ASP A 195 -16.60 -21.62 -25.31
N GLU A 196 -17.47 -22.45 -24.73
CA GLU A 196 -17.19 -23.87 -24.47
C GLU A 196 -16.93 -24.71 -25.75
N ASP A 197 -17.17 -24.18 -26.96
CA ASP A 197 -16.97 -24.84 -28.26
C ASP A 197 -16.30 -23.87 -29.26
N ASP A 198 -15.19 -23.24 -28.85
CA ASP A 198 -14.45 -22.18 -29.57
C ASP A 198 -14.07 -22.52 -31.03
N ASP A 199 -13.99 -23.80 -31.38
CA ASP A 199 -13.70 -24.29 -32.73
C ASP A 199 -14.95 -24.77 -33.53
N GLY A 200 -16.11 -24.77 -32.88
CA GLY A 200 -17.42 -25.07 -33.45
C GLY A 200 -17.58 -26.51 -33.97
N ASP A 201 -16.78 -27.46 -33.46
CA ASP A 201 -16.85 -28.86 -33.87
C ASP A 201 -17.92 -29.68 -33.13
N GLY A 202 -18.50 -29.11 -32.07
CA GLY A 202 -19.53 -29.68 -31.23
C GLY A 202 -18.99 -30.55 -30.09
N VAL A 203 -17.74 -30.34 -29.69
CA VAL A 203 -17.05 -31.01 -28.59
C VAL A 203 -16.45 -29.96 -27.66
N LEU A 204 -16.91 -29.99 -26.41
CA LEU A 204 -16.24 -29.34 -25.28
C LEU A 204 -14.99 -30.11 -24.85
#